data_AF-A0A2V8WXC9-F1
#
_entry.id   AF-A0A2V8WXC9-F1
#
_cell.length_a   1.000
_cell.length_b   1.000
_cell.length_c   1.000
_cell.angle_alpha   90.00
_cell.angle_beta   90.00
_cell.angle_gamma   90.00
#
_symmetry.space_group_name_H-M   'P 1'
#
loop_
_entity.id
_entity.type
_entity.pdbx_description
1 polymer ?
#
loop_
_entity_poly.entity_id
_entity_poly.type
_entity_poly.pdbx_seq_one_letter_code
_entity_poly.pdbx_strand_id
1 'polypeptide(L)' 'MIQFACDSCGKVKKPTSIWILGRAAEAVGITVVRREVDILSAWNDGDAVHPLAVHFCSEACKDKYIAELIGKKQAS' A
#
# COMPACT_ATOMS: atom_id res chain seq x y z
N MET A 1 9.84 -9.63 16.67
CA MET A 1 10.09 -9.85 15.22
C MET A 1 8.90 -9.29 14.46
N ILE A 2 9.12 -8.37 13.52
CA ILE A 2 8.04 -7.76 12.74
C ILE A 2 7.76 -8.65 11.52
N GLN A 3 6.47 -8.84 11.20
CA GLN A 3 6.03 -9.54 10.00
C GLN A 3 5.22 -8.57 9.13
N PHE A 4 5.43 -8.64 7.82
CA PHE A 4 4.68 -7.85 6.84
C PHE A 4 3.67 -8.74 6.14
N ALA A 5 2.44 -8.26 6.00
CA ALA A 5 1.36 -8.97 5.33
C ALA A 5 0.85 -8.14 4.15
N CYS A 6 0.43 -8.79 3.08
CA CYS A 6 -0.10 -8.11 1.91
C CYS A 6 -1.46 -7.47 2.23
N ASP A 7 -1.60 -6.17 2.01
CA ASP A 7 -2.83 -5.42 2.29
C ASP A 7 -4.03 -5.86 1.44
N SER A 8 -3.79 -6.59 0.34
CA SER A 8 -4.86 -7.05 -0.57
C SER A 8 -5.29 -8.50 -0.34
N CYS A 9 -4.41 -9.36 0.17
CA CYS A 9 -4.67 -10.81 0.25
C CYS A 9 -4.19 -11.48 1.54
N GLY A 10 -3.52 -10.76 2.44
CA GLY A 10 -3.08 -11.28 3.74
C GLY A 10 -1.89 -12.25 3.69
N LYS A 11 -1.33 -12.56 2.52
CA LYS A 11 -0.10 -13.37 2.41
C LYS A 11 1.01 -12.72 3.24
N VAL A 12 1.77 -13.50 4.01
CA VAL A 12 2.89 -13.01 4.83
C VAL A 12 4.20 -13.02 4.03
N LYS A 13 5.03 -11.97 4.17
CA LYS A 13 6.31 -11.82 3.49
C LYS A 13 7.33 -12.83 4.02
N LYS A 14 7.98 -13.54 3.10
CA LYS A 14 9.17 -14.36 3.38
C LYS A 14 10.44 -13.56 3.07
N PRO A 15 11.59 -13.91 3.69
CA PRO A 15 12.83 -13.15 3.53
C PRO A 15 13.26 -12.95 2.06
N THR A 16 13.08 -13.97 1.22
CA THR A 16 13.52 -13.98 -0.19
C THR A 16 12.45 -13.52 -1.19
N SER A 17 11.26 -13.15 -0.72
CA SER A 17 10.18 -12.74 -1.63
C SER A 17 10.34 -11.29 -2.09
N ILE A 18 10.31 -11.08 -3.40
CA ILE A 18 10.22 -9.74 -4.01
C ILE A 18 8.82 -9.19 -3.76
N TRP A 19 8.75 -8.06 -3.06
CA TRP A 19 7.51 -7.42 -2.65
C TRP A 19 7.55 -5.95 -3.04
N ILE A 20 6.37 -5.38 -3.25
CA ILE A 20 6.20 -3.97 -3.58
C ILE A 20 5.83 -3.26 -2.27
N LEU A 21 6.51 -2.16 -1.99
CA LEU A 21 6.24 -1.29 -0.87
C LEU A 21 5.67 0.02 -1.41
N GLY A 22 4.52 0.42 -0.90
CA GLY A 22 3.95 1.74 -1.12
C GLY A 22 3.82 2.52 0.17
N ARG A 23 3.60 3.82 0.04
CA ARG A 23 3.20 4.70 1.14
C ARG A 23 1.88 5.36 0.77
N ALA A 24 0.84 5.09 1.54
CA ALA A 24 -0.40 5.83 1.44
C ALA A 24 -0.15 7.27 1.94
N ALA A 25 -0.47 8.25 1.12
CA ALA A 25 -0.57 9.64 1.52
C ALA A 25 -2.05 10.03 1.49
N GLU A 26 -2.55 10.55 2.60
CA GLU A 26 -3.83 11.26 2.61
C GLU A 26 -3.55 12.74 2.39
N ALA A 27 -3.75 13.22 1.16
CA ALA A 27 -3.76 14.64 0.86
C ALA A 27 -5.15 15.18 1.18
N VAL A 28 -5.27 15.86 2.32
CA VAL A 28 -6.50 16.57 2.71
C VAL A 28 -6.44 17.98 2.11
N GLY A 29 -7.10 18.18 0.96
CA GLY A 29 -7.34 19.51 0.40
C GLY A 29 -8.61 20.15 0.97
N ILE A 30 -8.72 21.47 0.87
CA ILE A 30 -9.84 22.27 1.44
C ILE A 30 -11.22 21.85 0.89
N THR A 31 -11.27 21.17 -0.26
CA THR A 31 -12.52 20.71 -0.92
C THR A 31 -12.47 19.26 -1.42
N VAL A 32 -11.34 18.56 -1.30
CA VAL A 32 -11.17 17.20 -1.84
C VAL A 32 -10.21 16.39 -0.97
N VAL A 33 -10.62 15.19 -0.59
CA VAL A 33 -9.72 14.16 -0.05
C VAL A 33 -9.16 13.34 -1.22
N ARG A 34 -7.83 13.36 -1.39
CA ARG A 34 -7.11 12.50 -2.32
C ARG A 34 -6.31 11.46 -1.53
N ARG A 35 -6.58 10.19 -1.80
CA ARG A 35 -5.74 9.08 -1.35
C ARG A 35 -4.77 8.78 -2.48
N GLU A 36 -3.51 9.08 -2.26
CA GLU A 36 -2.41 8.79 -3.17
C GLU A 36 -1.59 7.65 -2.58
N VAL A 37 -1.03 6.80 -3.44
CA VAL A 37 -0.11 5.73 -2.99
C VAL A 37 1.17 5.89 -3.78
N ASP A 38 2.22 6.32 -3.10
CA ASP A 38 3.56 6.40 -3.68
C ASP A 38 4.17 5.00 -3.67
N ILE A 39 4.45 4.44 -4.85
CA ILE A 39 5.13 3.16 -4.98
C ILE A 39 6.64 3.40 -4.88
N LEU A 40 7.27 2.81 -3.88
CA LEU A 40 8.71 2.94 -3.66
C LEU A 40 9.48 2.04 -4.63
N SER A 41 10.61 2.54 -5.12
CA SER A 41 11.47 1.87 -6.09
C SER A 41 12.16 0.61 -5.54
N ALA A 42 12.32 0.53 -4.23
CA ALA A 42 12.92 -0.60 -3.53
C ALA A 42 12.25 -0.81 -2.17
N TRP A 43 12.38 -2.04 -1.67
CA TRP A 43 12.00 -2.34 -0.30
C TRP A 43 13.02 -1.70 0.67
N ASN A 44 12.51 -0.89 1.60
CA ASN A 44 13.27 -0.32 2.70
C ASN A 44 12.55 -0.66 4.00
N ASP A 45 13.24 -1.32 4.94
CA ASP A 45 12.63 -1.74 6.21
C ASP A 45 12.15 -0.56 7.05
N GLY A 46 12.83 0.59 6.99
CA GLY A 46 12.40 1.80 7.68
C GLY A 46 11.10 2.37 7.12
N ASP A 47 10.94 2.32 5.80
CA ASP A 47 9.70 2.73 5.15
C ASP A 47 8.60 1.67 5.31
N ALA A 48 8.96 0.38 5.41
CA ALA A 48 8.03 -0.73 5.55
C ALA A 48 7.31 -0.75 6.90
N VAL A 49 7.93 -0.21 7.95
CA VAL A 49 7.31 -0.08 9.28
C VAL A 49 6.58 1.26 9.47
N HIS A 50 6.57 2.11 8.44
CA HIS A 50 5.89 3.40 8.52
C HIS A 50 4.37 3.19 8.76
N PRO A 51 3.70 4.04 9.56
CA PRO A 51 2.26 3.87 9.87
C PRO A 51 1.34 3.86 8.64
N LEU A 52 1.79 4.48 7.56
CA LEU A 52 1.07 4.56 6.28
C LEU A 52 1.69 3.66 5.20
N ALA A 53 2.56 2.72 5.57
CA ALA A 53 3.09 1.74 4.63
C ALA A 53 1.97 0.81 4.15
N VAL A 54 2.01 0.47 2.86
CA VAL A 54 1.18 -0.57 2.26
C VAL A 54 2.09 -1.57 1.55
N HIS A 55 1.83 -2.86 1.73
CA HIS A 55 2.67 -3.95 1.26
C HIS A 55 1.89 -4.80 0.25
N PHE A 56 2.50 -5.09 -0.90
CA PHE A 56 1.90 -5.94 -1.93
C PHE A 56 2.82 -7.09 -2.32
N CYS A 57 2.28 -8.31 -2.30
CA CYS A 57 3.03 -9.49 -2.71
C CYS A 57 3.14 -9.66 -4.24
N SER A 58 2.41 -8.86 -5.02
CA SER A 58 2.43 -8.86 -6.49
C SER A 58 1.81 -7.58 -7.05
N GLU A 59 2.11 -7.27 -8.31
CA GLU A 59 1.48 -6.14 -9.02
C GLU A 59 -0.05 -6.27 -9.07
N ALA A 60 -0.58 -7.48 -9.27
CA ALA A 60 -2.03 -7.72 -9.24
C ALA A 60 -2.68 -7.35 -7.90
N CYS A 61 -2.00 -7.56 -6.77
CA CYS A 61 -2.50 -7.13 -5.46
C CYS A 61 -2.49 -5.59 -5.34
N LYS A 62 -1.39 -4.96 -5.77
CA LYS A 62 -1.26 -3.49 -5.84
C LYS A 62 -2.38 -2.88 -6.68
N ASP A 63 -2.62 -3.38 -7.89
CA ASP A 63 -3.63 -2.84 -8.80
C ASP A 63 -5.05 -3.03 -8.25
N LYS A 64 -5.34 -4.19 -7.64
CA LYS A 64 -6.61 -4.43 -6.94
C LYS A 64 -6.82 -3.41 -5.81
N TYR A 65 -5.81 -3.18 -4.99
CA TYR A 65 -5.88 -2.23 -3.88
C TYR A 65 -6.15 -0.79 -4.37
N ILE A 66 -5.44 -0.36 -5.42
CA ILE A 66 -5.63 0.97 -6.03
C ILE A 66 -7.04 1.09 -6.62
N ALA A 67 -7.53 0.06 -7.33
CA ALA A 67 -8.88 0.05 -7.89
C ALA A 67 -9.96 0.17 -6.78
N GLU A 68 -9.78 -0.52 -5.66
CA GLU A 68 -10.68 -0.41 -4.50
C GLU A 68 -10.63 0.97 -3.83
N LEU A 69 -9.45 1.60 -3.75
CA LEU A 69 -9.33 2.96 -3.23
C LEU A 69 -10.09 3.98 -4.10
N ILE A 70 -10.02 3.82 -5.43
CA ILE A 70 -10.74 4.68 -6.37
C ILE A 70 -12.24 4.38 -6.33
N GLY A 71 -12.64 3.11 -6.28
CA GLY A 71 -14.04 2.67 -6.22
C GLY A 71 -14.76 3.09 -4.94
N LYS A 72 -14.08 3.03 -3.78
CA LYS A 72 -14.61 3.53 -2.49
C LYS A 72 -14.84 5.04 -2.48
N LYS A 73 -14.23 5.80 -3.40
CA LYS A 73 -14.39 7.27 -3.48
C LYS A 73 -15.78 7.69 -4.02
N GLN A 74 -16.55 6.79 -4.64
CA GLN A 74 -17.84 7.12 -5.25
C GLN A 74 -19.06 6.83 -4.37
N ALA A 75 -18.88 6.23 -3.19
CA ALA A 75 -19.97 5.75 -2.33
C ALA A 75 -20.17 6.56 -1.04
N SER A 76 -19.75 7.83 -1.00
CA SER A 76 -19.89 8.69 0.18
C SER A 76 -20.55 10.02 -0.13
#